data_AF-A0A444YDI1-F1
#
_entry.id   AF-A0A444YDI1-F1
#
_cell.length_a   1.000
_cell.length_b   1.000
_cell.length_c   1.000
_cell.angle_alpha   90.00
_cell.angle_beta   90.00
_cell.angle_gamma   90.00
#
_symmetry.space_group_name_H-M   'P 1'
#
loop_
_entity.id
_entity.type
_entity.pdbx_description
1 polymer ?
#
loop_
_entity_poly.entity_id
_entity_poly.type
_entity_poly.pdbx_seq_one_letter_code
_entity_poly.pdbx_strand_id
1 'polypeptide(L)'
;MNVKCVIQNNDEAGIRPNKTYLALANEVGGSLNLGYSKKDVRNYITSNLRCADRNADVKEMISNFMRMKDINPNFFYAVDVVDEANKHGLPFASFVGVNHHGKFTLLGCSLLENEKIRSFEWVFKQWLRCMGSPPPTIITDQFKSMFGAIRNVLPDTCHQWCIWHIMKKIPHKFGGYARYREIDGRMHGIVWNARFVESFEKDWSAFIVKFNLERNRWLLGSFCIVLLYSSFITFMTNVECGFHSIFKV
;
A
#
# COMPACT_ATOMS: atom_id res chain seq x y z
N MET A 1 -25.68 3.82 -38.04
CA MET A 1 -25.29 3.88 -36.61
C MET A 1 -23.79 4.07 -36.51
N ASN A 2 -23.30 5.08 -35.79
CA ASN A 2 -21.84 5.25 -35.63
C ASN A 2 -21.36 4.29 -34.53
N VAL A 3 -20.79 3.17 -34.95
CA VAL A 3 -20.28 2.10 -34.07
C VAL A 3 -19.38 2.64 -32.95
N LYS A 4 -18.53 3.63 -33.24
CA LYS A 4 -17.62 4.21 -32.23
C LYS A 4 -18.36 4.96 -31.14
N CYS A 5 -19.41 5.70 -31.50
CA CYS A 5 -20.27 6.44 -30.56
C CYS A 5 -21.03 5.47 -29.63
N VAL A 6 -21.53 4.37 -30.18
CA VAL A 6 -22.24 3.33 -29.41
C VAL A 6 -21.29 2.62 -28.43
N ILE A 7 -20.08 2.32 -28.89
CA ILE A 7 -19.04 1.72 -28.02
C ILE A 7 -18.69 2.67 -26.87
N GLN A 8 -18.57 3.98 -27.15
CA GLN A 8 -18.27 4.99 -26.15
C GLN A 8 -19.41 5.13 -25.12
N ASN A 9 -20.65 5.34 -25.55
CA ASN A 9 -21.80 5.48 -24.63
C ASN A 9 -21.98 4.23 -23.75
N ASN A 10 -21.73 3.05 -24.31
CA ASN A 10 -21.82 1.80 -23.56
C ASN A 10 -20.67 1.64 -22.55
N ASP A 11 -19.46 2.12 -22.86
CA ASP A 11 -18.34 2.14 -21.90
C ASP A 11 -18.59 3.16 -20.78
N GLU A 12 -19.08 4.35 -21.10
CA GLU A 12 -19.51 5.38 -20.13
C GLU A 12 -20.63 4.87 -19.20
N ALA A 13 -21.55 4.05 -19.72
CA ALA A 13 -22.60 3.38 -18.94
C ALA A 13 -22.12 2.11 -18.19
N GLY A 14 -20.83 1.76 -18.25
CA GLY A 14 -20.25 0.59 -17.56
C GLY A 14 -20.63 -0.77 -18.15
N ILE A 15 -21.14 -0.81 -19.37
CA ILE A 15 -21.56 -2.04 -20.04
C ILE A 15 -20.33 -2.84 -20.48
N ARG A 16 -20.29 -4.12 -20.08
CA ARG A 16 -19.16 -5.00 -20.41
C ARG A 16 -18.94 -5.07 -21.93
N PRO A 17 -17.69 -5.00 -22.43
CA PRO A 17 -17.38 -5.02 -23.87
C PRO A 17 -17.97 -6.20 -24.64
N ASN A 18 -18.11 -7.35 -23.98
CA ASN A 18 -18.73 -8.53 -24.60
C ASN A 18 -20.24 -8.33 -24.87
N LYS A 19 -20.96 -7.64 -23.97
CA LYS A 19 -22.37 -7.29 -24.18
C LYS A 19 -22.51 -6.24 -25.27
N THR A 20 -21.63 -5.24 -25.30
CA THR A 20 -21.57 -4.23 -26.36
C THR A 20 -21.38 -4.86 -27.74
N TYR A 21 -20.44 -5.81 -27.87
CA TYR A 21 -20.23 -6.55 -29.12
C TYR A 21 -21.47 -7.35 -29.56
N LEU A 22 -22.14 -8.03 -28.62
CA LEU A 22 -23.34 -8.80 -28.93
C LEU A 22 -24.52 -7.91 -29.34
N ALA A 23 -24.68 -6.74 -28.72
CA ALA A 23 -25.69 -5.77 -29.12
C ALA A 23 -25.46 -5.29 -30.57
N LEU A 24 -24.22 -4.91 -30.90
CA LEU A 24 -23.83 -4.51 -32.25
C LEU A 24 -24.01 -5.63 -33.27
N ALA A 25 -23.69 -6.88 -32.89
CA ALA A 25 -23.90 -8.04 -33.74
C ALA A 25 -25.39 -8.28 -34.01
N ASN A 26 -26.25 -8.14 -33.00
CA ASN A 26 -27.70 -8.30 -33.15
C ASN A 26 -28.29 -7.24 -34.07
N GLU A 27 -27.81 -5.99 -34.01
CA GLU A 27 -28.27 -4.90 -34.88
C GLU A 27 -27.96 -5.12 -36.36
N VAL A 28 -26.87 -5.83 -36.68
CA VAL A 28 -26.50 -6.14 -38.07
C VAL A 28 -26.90 -7.56 -38.49
N GLY A 29 -27.72 -8.26 -37.70
CA GLY A 29 -28.22 -9.60 -38.03
C GLY A 29 -27.20 -10.74 -37.87
N GLY A 30 -26.15 -10.53 -37.06
CA GLY A 30 -25.19 -11.56 -36.70
C GLY A 30 -23.74 -11.08 -36.72
N SER A 31 -22.87 -11.78 -35.98
CA SER A 31 -21.45 -11.40 -35.88
C SER A 31 -20.67 -11.51 -37.20
N LEU A 32 -21.14 -12.31 -38.16
CA LEU A 32 -20.51 -12.46 -39.48
C LEU A 32 -20.68 -11.19 -40.34
N ASN A 33 -21.67 -10.36 -40.05
CA ASN A 33 -21.93 -9.11 -40.76
C ASN A 33 -21.15 -7.92 -40.16
N LEU A 34 -20.36 -8.15 -39.10
CA LEU A 34 -19.48 -7.16 -38.52
C LEU A 34 -18.12 -7.17 -39.22
N GLY A 35 -17.69 -6.02 -39.72
CA GLY A 35 -16.32 -5.83 -40.26
C GLY A 35 -15.23 -5.76 -39.20
N TYR A 36 -15.53 -6.08 -37.94
CA TYR A 36 -14.61 -6.01 -36.81
C TYR A 36 -14.93 -7.10 -35.79
N SER A 37 -13.90 -7.56 -35.10
CA SER A 37 -14.01 -8.62 -34.10
C SER A 37 -14.33 -8.07 -32.71
N LYS A 38 -14.73 -8.97 -31.81
CA LYS A 38 -14.82 -8.69 -30.38
C LYS A 38 -13.48 -8.20 -29.79
N LYS A 39 -12.35 -8.65 -30.34
CA LYS A 39 -11.02 -8.20 -29.93
C LYS A 39 -10.81 -6.73 -30.28
N ASP A 40 -11.30 -6.29 -31.43
CA ASP A 40 -11.15 -4.91 -31.90
C ASP A 40 -11.96 -3.93 -31.05
N VAL A 41 -13.17 -4.31 -30.62
CA VAL A 41 -13.96 -3.53 -29.65
C VAL A 41 -13.22 -3.40 -28.32
N ARG A 42 -12.64 -4.50 -27.81
CA ARG A 42 -11.84 -4.47 -26.58
C ARG A 42 -10.60 -3.60 -26.73
N ASN A 43 -9.89 -3.72 -27.84
CA ASN A 43 -8.70 -2.94 -28.14
C ASN A 43 -9.05 -1.46 -28.20
N TYR A 44 -10.10 -1.08 -28.93
CA TYR A 44 -10.57 0.30 -29.04
C TYR A 44 -10.92 0.91 -27.68
N ILE A 45 -11.67 0.20 -26.82
CA ILE A 45 -11.97 0.67 -25.46
C ILE A 45 -10.68 0.84 -24.65
N THR A 46 -9.77 -0.14 -24.72
CA THR A 46 -8.52 -0.13 -23.95
C THR A 46 -7.58 1.00 -24.40
N SER A 47 -7.38 1.17 -25.70
CA SER A 47 -6.42 2.12 -26.28
C SER A 47 -6.94 3.54 -26.38
N ASN A 48 -8.25 3.73 -26.60
CA ASN A 48 -8.81 5.05 -26.93
C ASN A 48 -9.71 5.63 -25.83
N LEU A 49 -10.34 4.80 -25.00
CA LEU A 49 -11.23 5.28 -23.92
C LEU A 49 -10.58 5.17 -22.55
N ARG A 50 -9.85 4.10 -22.28
CA ARG A 50 -9.24 3.82 -20.96
C ARG A 50 -7.76 4.21 -20.84
N CYS A 51 -7.03 4.34 -21.95
CA CYS A 51 -5.63 4.80 -21.97
C CYS A 51 -5.46 6.31 -22.18
N ALA A 52 -6.53 7.10 -22.24
CA ALA A 52 -6.44 8.51 -22.62
C ALA A 52 -6.04 9.47 -21.47
N ASP A 53 -6.08 9.05 -20.21
CA ASP A 53 -5.71 9.93 -19.10
C ASP A 53 -4.84 9.18 -18.09
N ARG A 54 -3.52 9.41 -18.17
CA ARG A 54 -2.54 8.95 -17.17
C ARG A 54 -2.88 9.41 -15.75
N ASN A 55 -3.82 10.36 -15.59
CA ASN A 55 -4.29 10.87 -14.32
C ASN A 55 -5.76 10.53 -14.02
N ALA A 56 -6.47 9.70 -14.80
CA ALA A 56 -7.85 9.32 -14.48
C ALA A 56 -7.93 8.53 -13.18
N ASP A 57 -7.06 7.53 -13.02
CA ASP A 57 -6.95 6.76 -11.77
C ASP A 57 -6.58 7.67 -10.58
N VAL A 58 -5.78 8.71 -10.85
CA VAL A 58 -5.38 9.72 -9.85
C VAL A 58 -6.55 10.62 -9.47
N LYS A 59 -7.39 11.03 -10.43
CA LYS A 59 -8.59 11.83 -10.20
C LYS A 59 -9.64 11.05 -9.42
N GLU A 60 -9.85 9.78 -9.76
CA GLU A 60 -10.78 8.89 -9.05
C GLU A 60 -10.29 8.62 -7.62
N MET A 61 -8.98 8.38 -7.48
CA MET A 61 -8.29 8.30 -6.20
C MET A 61 -8.50 9.58 -5.38
N ILE A 62 -8.27 10.76 -5.98
CA ILE A 62 -8.49 12.08 -5.34
C ILE A 62 -9.94 12.21 -4.85
N SER A 63 -10.92 11.83 -5.66
CA SER A 63 -12.35 11.90 -5.32
C SER A 63 -12.70 11.00 -4.12
N ASN A 64 -12.18 9.77 -4.10
CA ASN A 64 -12.41 8.83 -3.00
C ASN A 64 -11.78 9.31 -1.68
N PHE A 65 -10.56 9.85 -1.74
CA PHE A 65 -9.88 10.41 -0.57
C PHE A 65 -10.59 11.65 -0.01
N MET A 66 -11.05 12.57 -0.87
CA MET A 66 -11.83 13.75 -0.45
C MET A 66 -13.10 13.34 0.31
N ARG A 67 -13.82 12.32 -0.20
CA ARG A 67 -15.00 11.77 0.46
C ARG A 67 -14.69 11.15 1.83
N MET A 68 -13.54 10.50 1.98
CA MET A 68 -13.14 9.91 3.26
C MET A 68 -12.70 10.96 4.30
N LYS A 69 -12.12 12.08 3.86
CA LYS A 69 -11.78 13.22 4.73
C LYS A 69 -13.03 13.87 5.32
N ASP A 70 -14.08 14.05 4.52
CA ASP A 70 -15.37 14.58 5.00
C ASP A 70 -16.00 13.71 6.09
N ILE A 71 -15.66 12.42 6.12
CA ILE A 71 -16.19 11.46 7.09
C ILE A 71 -15.40 11.47 8.41
N ASN A 72 -14.11 11.84 8.43
CA ASN A 72 -13.32 11.80 9.68
C ASN A 72 -12.11 12.78 9.71
N PRO A 73 -12.18 13.88 10.48
CA PRO A 73 -11.11 14.87 10.57
C PRO A 73 -9.92 14.53 11.50
N ASN A 74 -9.98 13.49 12.35
CA ASN A 74 -8.96 13.19 13.40
C ASN A 74 -8.15 11.89 13.14
N PHE A 75 -7.74 11.62 11.91
CA PHE A 75 -7.30 10.29 11.47
C PHE A 75 -5.77 10.05 11.50
N PHE A 76 -5.32 8.81 11.81
CA PHE A 76 -3.92 8.34 11.80
C PHE A 76 -3.66 7.38 10.61
N TYR A 77 -2.42 7.22 10.11
CA TYR A 77 -2.13 6.54 8.83
C TYR A 77 -0.84 5.68 8.82
N ALA A 78 -0.82 4.67 7.96
CA ALA A 78 0.27 3.76 7.65
C ALA A 78 0.29 3.48 6.14
N VAL A 79 1.43 3.62 5.48
CA VAL A 79 1.58 3.36 4.03
C VAL A 79 2.29 2.03 3.85
N ASP A 80 1.62 1.10 3.18
CA ASP A 80 2.16 -0.22 2.85
C ASP A 80 2.40 -0.29 1.33
N VAL A 81 3.67 -0.41 0.94
CA VAL A 81 4.06 -0.65 -0.45
C VAL A 81 4.30 -2.14 -0.58
N VAL A 82 3.36 -2.83 -1.22
CA VAL A 82 3.41 -4.28 -1.37
C VAL A 82 4.46 -4.59 -2.42
N ASP A 83 5.51 -5.30 -1.99
CA ASP A 83 6.61 -5.87 -2.80
C ASP A 83 6.13 -6.91 -3.84
N GLU A 84 4.83 -7.22 -3.84
CA GLU A 84 4.20 -8.01 -4.90
C GLU A 84 3.86 -7.08 -6.05
N ALA A 85 4.84 -6.90 -6.93
CA ALA A 85 4.63 -6.37 -8.25
C ALA A 85 3.36 -6.99 -8.84
N ASN A 86 2.47 -6.15 -9.38
CA ASN A 86 1.29 -6.66 -10.07
C ASN A 86 1.73 -7.59 -11.22
N LYS A 87 0.79 -8.28 -11.89
CA LYS A 87 1.08 -9.18 -13.03
C LYS A 87 1.89 -8.54 -14.17
N HIS A 88 2.10 -7.22 -14.13
CA HIS A 88 2.84 -6.41 -15.08
C HIS A 88 4.18 -5.87 -14.55
N GLY A 89 4.60 -6.25 -13.34
CA GLY A 89 5.89 -5.85 -12.79
C GLY A 89 5.92 -4.43 -12.18
N LEU A 90 4.77 -3.77 -12.02
CA LEU A 90 4.70 -2.41 -11.47
C LEU A 90 4.54 -2.44 -9.94
N PRO A 91 5.32 -1.64 -9.18
CA PRO A 91 5.15 -1.52 -7.74
C PRO A 91 3.78 -0.93 -7.39
N PHE A 92 3.20 -1.41 -6.28
CA PHE A 92 1.89 -0.98 -5.80
C PHE A 92 2.01 -0.37 -4.40
N ALA A 93 1.56 0.87 -4.25
CA ALA A 93 1.50 1.58 -2.98
C ALA A 93 0.07 1.67 -2.47
N SER A 94 -0.17 1.27 -1.23
CA SER A 94 -1.44 1.42 -0.53
C SER A 94 -1.29 2.34 0.68
N PHE A 95 -2.25 3.24 0.83
CA PHE A 95 -2.35 4.16 1.96
C PHE A 95 -3.48 3.63 2.83
N VAL A 96 -3.12 3.09 3.98
CA VAL A 96 -4.06 2.58 4.97
C VAL A 96 -4.05 3.53 6.15
N GLY A 97 -5.13 3.61 6.91
CA GLY A 97 -5.01 4.15 8.24
C GLY A 97 -6.10 3.68 9.16
N VAL A 98 -6.26 4.40 10.26
CA VAL A 98 -6.97 3.92 11.43
C VAL A 98 -8.11 4.86 11.77
N ASN A 99 -9.33 4.35 11.75
CA ASN A 99 -10.49 5.15 12.15
C ASN A 99 -10.63 5.24 13.68
N HIS A 100 -11.59 6.05 14.16
CA HIS A 100 -11.83 6.26 15.60
C HIS A 100 -12.30 5.01 16.36
N HIS A 101 -12.65 3.93 15.66
CA HIS A 101 -12.92 2.62 16.25
C HIS A 101 -11.70 1.69 16.24
N GLY A 102 -10.54 2.21 15.84
CA GLY A 102 -9.32 1.44 15.71
C GLY A 102 -9.30 0.45 14.54
N LYS A 103 -10.16 0.63 13.52
CA LYS A 103 -10.20 -0.26 12.35
C LYS A 103 -9.34 0.26 11.21
N PHE A 104 -8.61 -0.65 10.57
CA PHE A 104 -7.90 -0.37 9.31
C PHE A 104 -8.89 0.00 8.22
N THR A 105 -8.59 1.08 7.53
CA THR A 105 -9.37 1.60 6.41
C THR A 105 -8.40 1.91 5.27
N LEU A 106 -8.64 1.32 4.10
CA LEU A 106 -7.92 1.70 2.89
C LEU A 106 -8.33 3.13 2.51
N LEU A 107 -7.38 4.05 2.61
CA LEU A 107 -7.59 5.44 2.22
C LEU A 107 -7.37 5.60 0.72
N GLY A 108 -6.46 4.84 0.13
CA GLY A 108 -6.34 4.73 -1.31
C GLY A 108 -5.10 3.99 -1.72
N CYS A 109 -4.84 3.96 -3.03
CA CYS A 109 -3.74 3.21 -3.58
C CYS A 109 -3.25 3.84 -4.88
N SER A 110 -2.03 3.48 -5.29
CA SER A 110 -1.39 3.98 -6.49
C SER A 110 -0.48 2.92 -7.07
N LEU A 111 -0.49 2.80 -8.40
CA LEU A 111 0.54 2.09 -9.12
C LEU A 111 1.71 3.03 -9.40
N LEU A 112 2.91 2.59 -9.06
CA LEU A 112 4.13 3.33 -9.29
C LEU A 112 4.79 2.86 -10.57
N GLU A 113 5.46 3.78 -11.26
CA GLU A 113 6.29 3.43 -12.42
C GLU A 113 7.52 2.61 -12.00
N ASN A 114 8.10 2.93 -10.84
CA ASN A 114 9.29 2.29 -10.27
C ASN A 114 9.49 2.72 -8.81
N GLU A 115 10.39 2.04 -8.09
CA GLU A 115 10.70 2.31 -6.67
C GLU A 115 11.74 3.43 -6.43
N LYS A 116 11.77 4.45 -7.30
CA LYS A 116 12.66 5.61 -7.15
C LYS A 116 12.01 6.71 -6.32
N ILE A 117 12.84 7.55 -5.71
CA ILE A 117 12.41 8.72 -4.91
C ILE A 117 11.36 9.55 -5.64
N ARG A 118 11.57 9.85 -6.92
CA ARG A 118 10.66 10.69 -7.72
C ARG A 118 9.24 10.12 -7.82
N SER A 119 9.10 8.80 -7.97
CA SER A 119 7.81 8.12 -8.02
C SER A 119 7.07 8.24 -6.69
N PHE A 120 7.81 8.03 -5.58
CA PHE A 120 7.26 8.20 -4.24
C PHE A 120 6.91 9.66 -3.92
N GLU A 121 7.74 10.62 -4.30
CA GLU A 121 7.43 12.04 -4.12
C GLU A 121 6.14 12.43 -4.86
N TRP A 122 5.98 11.92 -6.08
CA TRP A 122 4.80 12.20 -6.86
C TRP A 122 3.54 11.65 -6.18
N VAL A 123 3.56 10.41 -5.69
CA VAL A 123 2.38 9.83 -5.01
C VAL A 123 2.10 10.54 -3.69
N PHE A 124 3.12 10.88 -2.89
CA PHE A 124 2.93 11.64 -1.65
C PHE A 124 2.39 13.05 -1.93
N LYS A 125 2.80 13.70 -3.01
CA LYS A 125 2.24 15.01 -3.43
C LYS A 125 0.78 14.88 -3.82
N GLN A 126 0.41 13.84 -4.56
CA GLN A 126 -1.01 13.62 -4.91
C GLN A 126 -1.82 13.32 -3.66
N TRP A 127 -1.35 12.40 -2.83
CA TRP A 127 -1.99 12.05 -1.56
C TRP A 127 -2.18 13.28 -0.67
N LEU A 128 -1.17 14.14 -0.52
CA LEU A 128 -1.25 15.38 0.27
C LEU A 128 -2.28 16.35 -0.30
N ARG A 129 -2.38 16.47 -1.63
CA ARG A 129 -3.43 17.27 -2.28
C ARG A 129 -4.83 16.75 -1.97
N CYS A 130 -5.01 15.43 -1.92
CA CYS A 130 -6.29 14.82 -1.56
C CYS A 130 -6.64 15.07 -0.09
N MET A 131 -5.66 14.88 0.79
CA MET A 131 -5.87 14.92 2.24
C MET A 131 -5.86 16.34 2.80
N GLY A 132 -5.32 17.31 2.05
CA GLY A 132 -5.27 18.74 2.37
C GLY A 132 -4.33 19.13 3.51
N SER A 133 -3.89 18.18 4.35
CA SER A 133 -2.89 18.41 5.38
C SER A 133 -1.92 17.22 5.48
N PRO A 134 -0.65 17.49 5.81
CA PRO A 134 0.28 16.44 6.13
C PRO A 134 -0.14 15.83 7.46
N PRO A 135 -0.14 14.51 7.55
CA PRO A 135 -0.56 13.84 8.76
C PRO A 135 0.63 13.62 9.73
N PRO A 136 0.38 13.44 11.04
CA PRO A 136 1.42 13.57 12.07
C PRO A 136 2.52 12.50 12.00
N THR A 137 2.17 11.24 11.72
CA THR A 137 3.12 10.13 11.72
C THR A 137 2.87 9.14 10.60
N ILE A 138 3.85 8.92 9.72
CA ILE A 138 3.78 7.94 8.63
C ILE A 138 4.56 6.69 9.03
N ILE A 139 3.94 5.53 8.85
CA ILE A 139 4.62 4.25 8.99
C ILE A 139 4.82 3.68 7.59
N THR A 140 6.06 3.40 7.18
CA THR A 140 6.36 2.76 5.89
C THR A 140 7.36 1.62 6.04
N ASP A 141 7.61 0.85 5.00
CA ASP A 141 8.76 -0.05 4.97
C ASP A 141 10.12 0.71 5.06
N GLN A 142 11.22 -0.06 4.99
CA GLN A 142 12.59 0.47 5.02
C GLN A 142 13.17 0.83 3.63
N PHE A 143 12.35 1.28 2.66
CA PHE A 143 12.90 1.77 1.39
C PHE A 143 13.53 3.15 1.55
N LYS A 144 14.82 3.25 1.22
CA LYS A 144 15.57 4.51 1.21
C LYS A 144 14.92 5.56 0.31
N SER A 145 14.31 5.12 -0.79
CA SER A 145 13.62 6.00 -1.73
C SER A 145 12.37 6.61 -1.13
N MET A 146 11.61 5.84 -0.34
CA MET A 146 10.44 6.33 0.39
C MET A 146 10.82 7.31 1.51
N PHE A 147 11.88 7.00 2.27
CA PHE A 147 12.44 7.93 3.26
C PHE A 147 12.81 9.29 2.64
N GLY A 148 13.53 9.28 1.51
CA GLY A 148 13.90 10.51 0.80
C GLY A 148 12.68 11.30 0.34
N ALA A 149 11.67 10.61 -0.19
CA ALA A 149 10.45 11.24 -0.67
C ALA A 149 9.60 11.85 0.46
N ILE A 150 9.45 11.15 1.58
CA ILE A 150 8.76 11.67 2.78
C ILE A 150 9.47 12.93 3.27
N ARG A 151 10.80 12.90 3.41
CA ARG A 151 11.56 14.09 3.86
C ARG A 151 11.38 15.29 2.92
N ASN A 152 11.20 15.05 1.63
CA ASN A 152 11.05 16.11 0.63
C ASN A 152 9.61 16.65 0.54
N VAL A 153 8.59 15.83 0.79
CA VAL A 153 7.16 16.19 0.59
C VAL A 153 6.42 16.46 1.91
N LEU A 154 6.81 15.77 2.98
CA LEU A 154 6.19 15.79 4.30
C LEU A 154 7.27 16.02 5.38
N PRO A 155 7.98 17.18 5.37
CA PRO A 155 9.16 17.40 6.21
C PRO A 155 8.87 17.39 7.72
N ASP A 156 7.66 17.79 8.11
CA ASP A 156 7.23 17.87 9.52
C ASP A 156 6.55 16.58 10.01
N THR A 157 6.33 15.61 9.11
CA THR A 157 5.75 14.32 9.44
C THR A 157 6.78 13.44 10.12
N CYS A 158 6.42 12.84 11.26
CA CYS A 158 7.24 11.83 11.90
C CYS A 158 7.24 10.55 11.06
N HIS A 159 8.41 10.13 10.55
CA HIS A 159 8.54 8.87 9.81
C HIS A 159 8.98 7.72 10.71
N GLN A 160 8.24 6.63 10.67
CA GLN A 160 8.51 5.39 11.38
C GLN A 160 8.59 4.21 10.41
N TRP A 161 9.36 3.18 10.75
CA TRP A 161 9.38 1.95 9.97
C TRP A 161 8.34 0.95 10.47
N CYS A 162 7.73 0.23 9.53
CA CYS A 162 6.73 -0.77 9.79
C CYS A 162 7.37 -1.99 10.45
N ILE A 163 6.96 -2.28 11.69
CA ILE A 163 7.43 -3.44 12.46
C ILE A 163 7.19 -4.75 11.71
N TRP A 164 6.05 -4.89 11.04
CA TRP A 164 5.73 -6.10 10.26
C TRP A 164 6.76 -6.34 9.14
N HIS A 165 7.13 -5.29 8.41
CA HIS A 165 8.18 -5.36 7.39
C HIS A 165 9.56 -5.66 7.96
N ILE A 166 9.86 -5.19 9.17
CA ILE A 166 11.09 -5.54 9.89
C ILE A 166 11.07 -7.03 10.23
N MET A 167 9.97 -7.53 10.80
CA MET A 167 9.79 -8.94 11.17
C MET A 167 9.88 -9.86 9.96
N LYS A 168 9.29 -9.48 8.81
CA LYS A 168 9.38 -10.25 7.55
C LYS A 168 10.83 -10.42 7.05
N LYS A 169 11.74 -9.50 7.40
CA LYS A 169 13.16 -9.56 7.01
C LYS A 169 14.01 -10.43 7.96
N ILE A 170 13.50 -10.80 9.13
CA ILE A 170 14.24 -11.58 10.14
C ILE A 170 14.78 -12.91 9.61
N PRO A 171 13.99 -13.74 8.88
CA PRO A 171 14.51 -14.99 8.33
C PRO A 171 15.71 -14.79 7.41
N HIS A 172 15.65 -13.78 6.55
CA HIS A 172 16.77 -13.45 5.65
C HIS A 172 17.98 -12.87 6.40
N LYS A 173 17.75 -12.09 7.46
CA LYS A 173 18.84 -11.40 8.19
C LYS A 173 19.54 -12.31 9.20
N PHE A 174 18.81 -13.24 9.81
CA PHE A 174 19.31 -14.10 10.87
C PHE A 174 19.32 -15.59 10.53
N GLY A 175 18.81 -16.01 9.37
CA GLY A 175 18.71 -17.42 9.00
C GLY A 175 20.05 -18.17 8.97
N GLY A 176 21.16 -17.46 8.78
CA GLY A 176 22.51 -18.02 8.86
C GLY A 176 23.07 -18.19 10.27
N TYR A 177 22.38 -17.72 11.31
CA TYR A 177 22.84 -17.86 12.70
C TYR A 177 22.51 -19.25 13.21
N ALA A 178 23.49 -19.91 13.85
CA ALA A 178 23.30 -21.24 14.45
C ALA A 178 22.11 -21.30 15.44
N ARG A 179 21.82 -20.18 16.11
CA ARG A 179 20.71 -20.03 17.07
C ARG A 179 19.48 -19.33 16.49
N TYR A 180 19.31 -19.32 15.16
CA TYR A 180 18.24 -18.61 14.46
C TYR A 180 16.86 -18.82 15.09
N ARG A 181 16.44 -20.07 15.33
CA ARG A 181 15.12 -20.37 15.90
C ARG A 181 14.89 -19.73 17.27
N GLU A 182 15.94 -19.68 18.09
CA GLU A 182 15.87 -19.06 19.42
C GLU A 182 15.87 -17.53 19.33
N ILE A 183 16.64 -16.97 18.39
CA ILE A 183 16.67 -15.54 18.08
C ILE A 183 15.27 -15.09 17.61
N ASP A 184 14.72 -15.78 16.62
CA ASP A 184 13.42 -15.51 16.02
C ASP A 184 12.29 -15.59 17.06
N GLY A 185 12.19 -16.72 17.77
CA GLY A 185 11.17 -16.91 18.80
C GLY A 185 11.26 -15.89 19.93
N ARG A 186 12.47 -15.56 20.39
CA ARG A 186 12.64 -14.55 21.45
C ARG A 186 12.35 -13.14 20.97
N MET A 187 12.76 -12.79 19.75
CA MET A 187 12.45 -11.49 19.17
C MET A 187 10.94 -11.32 18.99
N HIS A 188 10.24 -12.30 18.42
CA HIS A 188 8.77 -12.31 18.34
C HIS A 188 8.13 -12.18 19.73
N GLY A 189 8.65 -12.90 20.72
CA GLY A 189 8.18 -12.81 22.10
C GLY A 189 8.26 -11.39 22.67
N ILE A 190 9.38 -10.70 22.48
CA ILE A 190 9.61 -9.34 22.98
C ILE A 190 8.76 -8.32 22.21
N VAL A 191 8.74 -8.38 20.89
CA VAL A 191 8.04 -7.42 20.02
C VAL A 191 6.53 -7.47 20.23
N TRP A 192 5.95 -8.67 20.38
CA TRP A 192 4.50 -8.83 20.40
C TRP A 192 3.88 -8.91 21.79
N ASN A 193 4.66 -9.18 22.84
CA ASN A 193 4.12 -9.34 24.20
C ASN A 193 4.57 -8.25 25.17
N ALA A 194 5.41 -7.30 24.76
CA ALA A 194 5.73 -6.15 25.59
C ALA A 194 4.45 -5.39 25.96
N ARG A 195 4.33 -4.99 27.23
CA ARG A 195 3.20 -4.21 27.76
C ARG A 195 3.55 -2.75 28.05
N PHE A 196 4.83 -2.47 28.27
CA PHE A 196 5.37 -1.16 28.68
C PHE A 196 6.74 -0.91 28.03
N VAL A 197 7.13 0.36 27.89
CA VAL A 197 8.34 0.78 27.15
C VAL A 197 9.52 0.18 27.89
N GLU A 198 9.54 0.38 29.20
CA GLU A 198 10.59 -0.03 30.11
C GLU A 198 10.79 -1.54 30.08
N SER A 199 9.69 -2.31 30.04
CA SER A 199 9.75 -3.77 29.91
C SER A 199 10.36 -4.19 28.58
N PHE A 200 9.97 -3.51 27.49
CA PHE A 200 10.52 -3.75 26.17
C PHE A 200 12.02 -3.40 26.10
N GLU A 201 12.43 -2.22 26.57
CA GLU A 201 13.85 -1.79 26.50
C GLU A 201 14.75 -2.74 27.27
N LYS A 202 14.30 -3.17 28.45
CA LYS A 202 15.01 -4.12 29.30
C LYS A 202 15.16 -5.47 28.60
N ASP A 203 14.06 -6.05 28.13
CA ASP A 203 14.07 -7.37 27.51
C ASP A 203 14.82 -7.36 26.18
N TRP A 204 14.70 -6.27 25.41
CA TRP A 204 15.45 -6.09 24.18
C TRP A 204 16.95 -5.95 24.44
N SER A 205 17.36 -5.14 25.43
CA SER A 205 18.78 -4.99 25.79
C SER A 205 19.37 -6.34 26.22
N ALA A 206 18.64 -7.10 27.05
CA ALA A 206 19.05 -8.45 27.45
C ALA A 206 19.14 -9.42 26.26
N PHE A 207 18.23 -9.31 25.29
CA PHE A 207 18.26 -10.07 24.04
C PHE A 207 19.49 -9.75 23.20
N ILE A 208 19.82 -8.47 23.00
CA ILE A 208 20.99 -8.03 22.22
C ILE A 208 22.28 -8.61 22.81
N VAL A 209 22.46 -8.52 24.13
CA VAL A 209 23.63 -9.06 24.82
C VAL A 209 23.68 -10.59 24.72
N LYS A 210 22.57 -11.29 24.99
CA LYS A 210 22.51 -12.77 24.96
C LYS A 210 22.92 -13.38 23.62
N PHE A 211 22.63 -12.70 22.52
CA PHE A 211 22.92 -13.17 21.17
C PHE A 211 24.11 -12.47 20.51
N ASN A 212 24.85 -11.65 21.26
CA ASN A 212 26.02 -10.90 20.77
C ASN A 212 25.70 -10.06 19.52
N LEU A 213 24.57 -9.36 19.55
CA LEU A 213 24.04 -8.59 18.41
C LEU A 213 24.39 -7.10 18.47
N GLU A 214 25.21 -6.68 19.43
CA GLU A 214 25.58 -5.28 19.70
C GLU A 214 26.24 -4.60 18.49
N ARG A 215 26.93 -5.38 17.65
CA ARG A 215 27.60 -4.88 16.43
C ARG A 215 26.77 -5.07 15.16
N ASN A 216 25.55 -5.59 15.26
CA ASN A 216 24.68 -5.80 14.11
C ASN A 216 24.10 -4.47 13.63
N ARG A 217 24.72 -3.89 12.60
CA ARG A 217 24.34 -2.56 12.05
C ARG A 217 22.88 -2.49 11.58
N TRP A 218 22.33 -3.59 11.05
CA TRP A 218 20.94 -3.62 10.59
C TRP A 218 19.97 -3.55 11.79
N LEU A 219 20.27 -4.28 12.86
CA LEU A 219 19.47 -4.30 14.08
C LEU A 219 19.61 -2.99 14.87
N LEU A 220 20.80 -2.41 14.94
CA LEU A 220 21.04 -1.09 15.55
C LEU A 220 20.23 0.00 14.85
N GLY A 221 20.19 0.00 13.52
CA GLY A 221 19.32 0.91 12.77
C GLY A 221 17.83 0.64 13.03
N SER A 222 17.46 -0.61 13.34
CA SER A 222 16.08 -1.02 13.61
C SER A 222 15.64 -0.78 15.06
N PHE A 223 16.57 -0.56 16.00
CA PHE A 223 16.31 -0.51 17.44
C PHE A 223 15.46 0.69 17.87
N CYS A 224 15.72 1.90 17.33
CA CYS A 224 14.90 3.09 17.61
C CYS A 224 13.42 2.91 17.20
N ILE A 225 13.12 1.99 16.28
CA ILE A 225 11.76 1.77 15.76
C ILE A 225 10.93 0.90 16.70
N VAL A 226 11.56 -0.05 17.40
CA VAL A 226 10.82 -0.96 18.30
C VAL A 226 10.44 -0.27 19.61
N LEU A 227 11.17 0.79 20.01
CA LEU A 227 10.92 1.58 21.22
C LEU A 227 9.64 2.43 21.17
N LEU A 228 9.22 2.89 19.98
CA LEU A 228 8.04 3.75 19.82
C LEU A 228 6.71 3.00 19.98
N TYR A 229 6.77 1.68 20.20
CA TYR A 229 5.60 0.79 20.23
C TYR A 229 4.92 0.65 21.58
N SER A 230 5.55 0.99 22.71
CA SER A 230 4.85 0.76 23.96
C SER A 230 3.66 1.69 24.19
N SER A 231 3.56 2.82 23.48
CA SER A 231 2.36 3.66 23.50
C SER A 231 1.22 3.09 22.63
N PHE A 232 1.45 2.01 21.87
CA PHE A 232 0.57 1.48 20.81
C PHE A 232 0.11 0.02 21.05
N ILE A 233 0.31 -0.51 22.26
CA ILE A 233 0.09 -1.93 22.60
C ILE A 233 -1.37 -2.39 22.55
N THR A 234 -2.34 -1.47 22.63
CA THR A 234 -3.76 -1.82 22.49
C THR A 234 -4.21 -1.92 21.02
N PHE A 235 -3.43 -1.39 20.08
CA PHE A 235 -3.85 -1.22 18.70
C PHE A 235 -3.54 -2.43 17.79
N MET A 236 -2.47 -3.17 18.09
CA MET A 236 -1.90 -4.18 17.19
C MET A 236 -2.29 -5.63 17.47
N THR A 237 -2.96 -5.93 18.58
CA THR A 237 -3.62 -7.24 18.74
C THR A 237 -4.72 -7.46 17.68
N ASN A 238 -5.22 -6.40 17.04
CA ASN A 238 -6.14 -6.45 15.89
C ASN A 238 -5.45 -6.45 14.51
N VAL A 239 -4.11 -6.33 14.45
CA VAL A 239 -3.36 -6.15 13.20
C VAL A 239 -3.09 -7.44 12.46
N GLU A 240 -2.94 -8.56 13.17
CA GLU A 240 -2.88 -9.88 12.51
C GLU A 240 -4.15 -10.17 11.70
N CYS A 241 -5.34 -9.79 12.18
CA CYS A 241 -6.59 -10.00 11.44
C CYS A 241 -6.80 -9.01 10.28
N GLY A 242 -6.37 -7.76 10.43
CA GLY A 242 -6.56 -6.71 9.42
C GLY A 242 -5.64 -6.83 8.20
N PHE A 243 -4.34 -7.06 8.42
CA PHE A 243 -3.40 -7.20 7.31
C PHE A 243 -3.62 -8.51 6.55
N HIS A 244 -3.89 -9.61 7.25
CA HIS A 244 -4.14 -10.90 6.59
C HIS A 244 -5.45 -10.95 5.78
N SER A 245 -6.40 -10.03 6.03
CA SER A 245 -7.65 -9.89 5.27
C SER A 245 -7.59 -8.88 4.13
N ILE A 246 -6.72 -7.86 4.21
CA ILE A 246 -6.50 -6.89 3.12
C ILE A 246 -5.64 -7.48 1.99
N PHE A 247 -4.72 -8.40 2.31
CA PHE A 247 -3.74 -8.95 1.35
C PHE A 247 -4.04 -10.39 0.86
N LYS A 248 -5.25 -10.90 1.09
CA LYS A 248 -5.76 -12.11 0.42
C LYS A 248 -6.66 -11.72 -0.77
N VAL A 249 -6.04 -11.31 -1.87
CA VAL A 249 -6.66 -11.28 -3.21
C VAL A 249 -5.71 -11.92 -4.21
#